data_AF-A0A1U7R5Y8-F1
#
_entry.id   AF-A0A1U7R5Y8-F1
#
_cell.length_a   1.000
_cell.length_b   1.000
_cell.length_c   1.000
_cell.angle_alpha   90.00
_cell.angle_beta   90.00
_cell.angle_gamma   90.00
#
_symmetry.space_group_name_H-M   'P 1'
#
loop_
_entity.id
_entity.type
_entity.pdbx_description
1 polymer ?
#
loop_
_entity_poly.entity_id
_entity_poly.type
_entity_poly.pdbx_seq_one_letter_code
_entity_poly.pdbx_strand_id
1 'polypeptide(L)'
;MPGVSARGLSHGERRQLAVNLTRVLALYRSILDAYIIEFFTDSLWGTLPSSWQEALDGLTPPQLATLLLGMPREGEEIRYRSVWPLTLLALKSTACALAFTRTPGFQTPSEFLENPSQSSRLTAPFRKHVKPKKQHEIRRLGELVKKLSDLTGCTQVVDVGSGQGHLSRFMSLGLGLMVKSLEGNQRLVSRARRLDQELLQALNKMDKRHPKVVQRGPRHSPHHVVQWVSPTALCEELLLPLETSGQGSARLLLTGLHACGDLSVALLRHFCRCSEVVALASVGCCYMKLSDPGSYPLSQWVAGLPGHELPYRLREGACHALEDYAERLQKAGPDLQTHCFRAALETVIRHVCPELRRPGVQGIPRVHELKIEE
;
A
#
# COMPACT_ATOMS: atom_id res chain seq x y z
N MET A 1 -6.62 -17.75 1.18
CA MET A 1 -6.73 -18.53 -0.06
C MET A 1 -5.41 -19.23 -0.37
N PRO A 2 -5.43 -20.55 -0.64
CA PRO A 2 -4.26 -21.27 -1.09
C PRO A 2 -3.86 -20.78 -2.49
N GLY A 3 -2.56 -20.61 -2.70
CA GLY A 3 -1.97 -20.19 -3.97
C GLY A 3 -0.49 -20.57 -4.00
N VAL A 4 0.30 -19.88 -4.82
CA VAL A 4 1.75 -20.07 -4.86
C VAL A 4 2.37 -19.56 -3.55
N SER A 5 3.23 -20.36 -2.93
CA SER A 5 4.07 -19.85 -1.84
C SER A 5 5.07 -18.84 -2.39
N ALA A 6 5.08 -17.62 -1.84
CA ALA A 6 6.09 -16.62 -2.19
C ALA A 6 7.50 -17.06 -1.74
N ARG A 7 7.61 -17.96 -0.76
CA ARG A 7 8.88 -18.52 -0.27
C ARG A 7 9.20 -19.82 -1.00
N GLY A 8 10.47 -19.99 -1.35
CA GLY A 8 10.98 -21.26 -1.89
C GLY A 8 10.95 -21.41 -3.41
N LEU A 9 10.36 -20.47 -4.16
CA LEU A 9 10.43 -20.50 -5.62
C LEU A 9 11.86 -20.30 -6.12
N SER A 10 12.35 -21.26 -6.90
CA SER A 10 13.55 -21.15 -7.71
C SER A 10 13.41 -20.02 -8.73
N HIS A 11 14.53 -19.57 -9.27
CA HIS A 11 14.52 -18.53 -10.30
C HIS A 11 13.76 -18.96 -11.57
N GLY A 12 13.86 -20.24 -11.95
CA GLY A 12 13.10 -20.81 -13.07
C GLY A 12 11.59 -20.76 -12.84
N GLU A 13 11.13 -21.17 -11.65
CA GLU A 13 9.71 -21.12 -11.29
C GLU A 13 9.16 -19.69 -11.26
N ARG A 14 9.94 -18.71 -10.78
CA ARG A 14 9.54 -17.29 -10.81
C ARG A 14 9.38 -16.78 -12.24
N ARG A 15 10.28 -17.15 -13.14
CA ARG A 15 10.19 -16.78 -14.56
C ARG A 15 8.97 -17.42 -15.21
N GLN A 16 8.71 -18.70 -14.93
CA GLN A 16 7.54 -19.40 -15.45
C GLN A 16 6.23 -18.81 -14.90
N LEU A 17 6.20 -18.44 -13.62
CA LEU A 17 5.06 -17.74 -13.02
C LEU A 17 4.79 -16.41 -13.73
N ALA A 18 5.81 -15.61 -14.03
CA ALA A 18 5.66 -14.37 -14.78
C ALA A 18 5.11 -14.59 -16.20
N VAL A 19 5.58 -15.65 -16.89
CA VAL A 19 5.04 -16.05 -18.21
C VAL A 19 3.57 -16.44 -18.11
N ASN A 20 3.19 -17.21 -17.10
CA ASN A 20 1.80 -17.64 -16.92
C ASN A 20 0.89 -16.44 -16.59
N LEU A 21 1.33 -15.54 -15.71
CA LEU A 21 0.60 -14.32 -15.35
C LEU A 21 0.38 -13.42 -16.58
N THR A 22 1.42 -13.14 -17.36
CA THR A 22 1.31 -12.29 -18.56
C THR A 22 0.36 -12.88 -19.60
N ARG A 23 0.39 -14.20 -19.81
CA ARG A 23 -0.56 -14.90 -20.70
C ARG A 23 -2.02 -14.75 -20.26
N VAL A 24 -2.29 -14.98 -18.97
CA VAL A 24 -3.67 -14.88 -18.43
C VAL A 24 -4.17 -13.44 -18.49
N LEU A 25 -3.33 -12.47 -18.11
CA LEU A 25 -3.70 -11.05 -18.16
C LEU A 25 -3.96 -10.58 -19.59
N ALA A 26 -3.18 -11.05 -20.57
CA ALA A 26 -3.42 -10.75 -21.98
C ALA A 26 -4.73 -11.37 -22.48
N LEU A 27 -4.99 -12.64 -22.12
CA LEU A 27 -6.20 -13.36 -22.55
C LEU A 27 -7.50 -12.71 -22.05
N TYR A 28 -7.48 -12.19 -20.81
CA TYR A 28 -8.66 -11.59 -20.19
C TYR A 28 -8.60 -10.05 -20.10
N ARG A 29 -7.74 -9.40 -20.90
CA ARG A 29 -7.50 -7.95 -20.82
C ARG A 29 -8.78 -7.14 -21.00
N SER A 30 -9.69 -7.56 -21.88
CA SER A 30 -10.98 -6.89 -22.12
C SER A 30 -11.87 -6.82 -20.87
N ILE A 31 -11.79 -7.82 -19.99
CA ILE A 31 -12.55 -7.89 -18.75
C ILE A 31 -11.82 -7.18 -17.62
N LEU A 32 -10.48 -7.31 -17.57
CA LEU A 32 -9.67 -6.85 -16.46
C LEU A 32 -9.35 -5.35 -16.55
N ASP A 33 -9.19 -4.78 -17.76
CA ASP A 33 -8.82 -3.37 -17.96
C ASP A 33 -10.04 -2.44 -17.93
N ALA A 34 -10.86 -2.58 -16.89
CA ALA A 34 -12.09 -1.83 -16.71
C ALA A 34 -12.28 -1.36 -15.26
N TYR A 35 -12.91 -0.19 -15.10
CA TYR A 35 -13.41 0.26 -13.80
C TYR A 35 -14.80 -0.31 -13.50
N ILE A 36 -15.13 -0.45 -12.22
CA ILE A 36 -16.46 -0.89 -11.78
C ILE A 36 -17.60 -0.02 -12.33
N ILE A 37 -17.34 1.27 -12.60
CA ILE A 37 -18.32 2.20 -13.20
C ILE A 37 -18.55 1.90 -14.69
N GLU A 38 -17.51 1.46 -15.39
CA GLU A 38 -17.57 1.07 -16.80
C GLU A 38 -18.44 -0.18 -16.99
N PHE A 39 -18.57 -1.03 -15.95
CA PHE A 39 -19.53 -2.14 -15.95
C PHE A 39 -20.97 -1.70 -16.26
N PHE A 40 -21.40 -0.57 -15.68
CA PHE A 40 -22.73 -0.02 -15.85
C PHE A 40 -22.86 0.87 -17.09
N THR A 41 -21.80 1.62 -17.42
CA THR A 41 -21.85 2.67 -18.46
C THR A 41 -21.49 2.15 -19.85
N ASP A 42 -20.66 1.10 -19.93
CA ASP A 42 -20.11 0.57 -21.19
C ASP A 42 -20.61 -0.87 -21.46
N SER A 43 -21.65 -1.31 -20.75
CA SER A 43 -22.30 -2.62 -20.91
C SER A 43 -21.34 -3.82 -20.88
N LEU A 44 -20.33 -3.78 -19.98
CA LEU A 44 -19.29 -4.83 -19.92
C LEU A 44 -19.88 -6.22 -19.67
N TRP A 45 -21.01 -6.32 -18.97
CA TRP A 45 -21.72 -7.60 -18.80
C TRP A 45 -22.00 -8.30 -20.14
N GLY A 46 -22.46 -7.55 -21.14
CA GLY A 46 -22.78 -8.08 -22.48
C GLY A 46 -21.54 -8.52 -23.27
N THR A 47 -20.34 -8.12 -22.84
CA THR A 47 -19.07 -8.56 -23.47
C THR A 47 -18.60 -9.92 -22.97
N LEU A 48 -19.17 -10.43 -21.87
CA LEU A 48 -18.85 -11.74 -21.33
C LEU A 48 -19.45 -12.85 -22.22
N PRO A 49 -18.84 -14.05 -22.27
CA PRO A 49 -19.46 -15.19 -22.94
C PRO A 49 -20.88 -15.44 -22.43
N SER A 50 -21.83 -15.75 -23.31
CA SER A 50 -23.25 -15.97 -22.93
C SER A 50 -23.39 -17.02 -21.83
N SER A 51 -22.63 -18.10 -21.92
CA SER A 51 -22.63 -19.15 -20.89
C SER A 51 -22.13 -18.66 -19.53
N TRP A 52 -21.26 -17.65 -19.48
CA TRP A 52 -20.83 -17.03 -18.22
C TRP A 52 -21.94 -16.16 -17.64
N GLN A 53 -22.62 -15.40 -18.50
CA GLN A 53 -23.77 -14.59 -18.09
C GLN A 53 -24.84 -15.48 -17.48
N GLU A 54 -25.23 -16.57 -18.16
CA GLU A 54 -26.21 -17.55 -17.67
C GLU A 54 -25.82 -18.18 -16.31
N ALA A 55 -24.53 -18.46 -16.11
CA ALA A 55 -24.05 -19.06 -14.87
C ALA A 55 -23.97 -18.09 -13.69
N LEU A 56 -23.74 -16.81 -13.97
CA LEU A 56 -23.56 -15.74 -12.98
C LEU A 56 -24.84 -14.94 -12.72
N ASP A 57 -25.80 -14.97 -13.64
CA ASP A 57 -27.06 -14.25 -13.54
C ASP A 57 -27.91 -14.73 -12.35
N GLY A 58 -28.59 -13.79 -11.71
CA GLY A 58 -29.41 -14.05 -10.53
C GLY A 58 -28.66 -14.58 -9.29
N LEU A 59 -27.32 -14.52 -9.27
CA LEU A 59 -26.54 -14.76 -8.05
C LEU A 59 -26.60 -13.56 -7.11
N THR A 60 -26.86 -13.81 -5.84
CA THR A 60 -26.82 -12.77 -4.81
C THR A 60 -25.36 -12.40 -4.48
N PRO A 61 -25.11 -11.21 -3.90
CA PRO A 61 -23.75 -10.84 -3.49
C PRO A 61 -23.04 -11.88 -2.59
N PRO A 62 -23.70 -12.49 -1.58
CA PRO A 62 -23.08 -13.58 -0.82
C PRO A 62 -22.74 -14.80 -1.68
N GLN A 63 -23.62 -15.18 -2.62
CA GLN A 63 -23.33 -16.29 -3.55
C GLN A 63 -22.14 -15.98 -4.47
N LEU A 64 -21.93 -14.73 -4.88
CA LEU A 64 -20.73 -14.34 -5.63
C LEU A 64 -19.45 -14.50 -4.78
N ALA A 65 -19.48 -14.11 -3.50
CA ALA A 65 -18.34 -14.32 -2.60
C ALA A 65 -18.02 -15.81 -2.42
N THR A 66 -19.04 -16.63 -2.20
CA THR A 66 -18.89 -18.08 -1.99
C THR A 66 -18.48 -18.80 -3.27
N LEU A 67 -19.24 -18.63 -4.35
CA LEU A 67 -19.11 -19.43 -5.58
C LEU A 67 -18.03 -18.89 -6.52
N LEU A 68 -17.90 -17.57 -6.70
CA LEU A 68 -16.91 -16.99 -7.62
C LEU A 68 -15.56 -16.78 -6.92
N LEU A 69 -15.56 -16.14 -5.75
CA LEU A 69 -14.33 -15.82 -5.03
C LEU A 69 -13.78 -16.98 -4.19
N GLY A 70 -14.58 -18.04 -3.98
CA GLY A 70 -14.16 -19.19 -3.18
C GLY A 70 -14.00 -18.86 -1.68
N MET A 71 -14.79 -17.91 -1.18
CA MET A 71 -14.73 -17.40 0.18
C MET A 71 -16.09 -17.60 0.87
N PRO A 72 -16.46 -18.85 1.22
CA PRO A 72 -17.68 -19.14 1.98
C PRO A 72 -17.62 -18.56 3.40
N ARG A 73 -18.78 -18.37 4.03
CA ARG A 73 -18.86 -18.17 5.48
C ARG A 73 -18.47 -19.45 6.21
N GLU A 74 -18.11 -19.31 7.48
CA GLU A 74 -17.82 -20.46 8.33
C GLU A 74 -19.03 -21.40 8.40
N GLY A 75 -18.82 -22.68 8.05
CA GLY A 75 -19.88 -23.69 7.98
C GLY A 75 -20.78 -23.64 6.73
N GLU A 76 -20.55 -22.73 5.79
CA GLU A 76 -21.32 -22.65 4.54
C GLU A 76 -20.82 -23.68 3.51
N GLU A 77 -21.72 -24.52 3.00
CA GLU A 77 -21.42 -25.46 1.92
C GLU A 77 -21.47 -24.79 0.54
N ILE A 78 -20.50 -25.09 -0.30
CA ILE A 78 -20.46 -24.64 -1.70
C ILE A 78 -21.45 -25.48 -2.51
N ARG A 79 -22.58 -24.88 -2.91
CA ARG A 79 -23.59 -25.52 -3.76
C ARG A 79 -23.85 -24.70 -5.02
N TYR A 80 -23.61 -25.30 -6.18
CA TYR A 80 -23.89 -24.70 -7.47
C TYR A 80 -25.33 -25.03 -7.90
N ARG A 81 -26.05 -24.05 -8.46
CA ARG A 81 -27.39 -24.26 -9.04
C ARG A 81 -27.35 -25.10 -10.32
N SER A 82 -26.25 -24.99 -11.07
CA SER A 82 -25.99 -25.68 -12.33
C SER A 82 -24.49 -25.84 -12.52
N VAL A 83 -24.08 -26.70 -13.47
CA VAL A 83 -22.67 -26.83 -13.84
C VAL A 83 -22.22 -25.53 -14.51
N TRP A 84 -21.25 -24.85 -13.92
CA TRP A 84 -20.67 -23.64 -14.51
C TRP A 84 -19.82 -23.99 -15.75
N PRO A 85 -19.72 -23.07 -16.73
CA PRO A 85 -18.89 -23.27 -17.91
C PRO A 85 -17.44 -23.58 -17.54
N LEU A 86 -16.84 -24.55 -18.24
CA LEU A 86 -15.45 -24.96 -18.01
C LEU A 86 -14.48 -23.78 -18.10
N THR A 87 -14.73 -22.83 -19.01
CA THR A 87 -13.88 -21.64 -19.19
C THR A 87 -13.93 -20.69 -17.97
N LEU A 88 -15.08 -20.58 -17.30
CA LEU A 88 -15.22 -19.78 -16.07
C LEU A 88 -14.53 -20.48 -14.89
N LEU A 89 -14.71 -21.81 -14.77
CA LEU A 89 -14.05 -22.62 -13.75
C LEU A 89 -12.53 -22.64 -13.93
N ALA A 90 -12.05 -22.72 -15.17
CA ALA A 90 -10.64 -22.65 -15.52
C ALA A 90 -10.04 -21.29 -15.16
N LEU A 91 -10.73 -20.17 -15.46
CA LEU A 91 -10.28 -18.84 -15.03
C LEU A 91 -10.18 -18.76 -13.51
N LYS A 92 -11.23 -19.17 -12.79
CA LYS A 92 -11.23 -19.19 -11.32
C LYS A 92 -10.07 -20.00 -10.76
N SER A 93 -9.90 -21.24 -11.24
CA SER A 93 -8.82 -22.13 -10.81
C SER A 93 -7.43 -21.55 -11.12
N THR A 94 -7.26 -20.97 -12.32
CA THR A 94 -6.01 -20.33 -12.76
C THR A 94 -5.68 -19.11 -11.90
N ALA A 95 -6.67 -18.26 -11.61
CA ALA A 95 -6.49 -17.08 -10.76
C ALA A 95 -6.03 -17.48 -9.35
N CYS A 96 -6.63 -18.52 -8.76
CA CYS A 96 -6.19 -19.07 -7.47
C CYS A 96 -4.78 -19.68 -7.55
N ALA A 97 -4.50 -20.48 -8.58
CA ALA A 97 -3.24 -21.20 -8.72
C ALA A 97 -2.04 -20.28 -9.01
N LEU A 98 -2.24 -19.14 -9.66
CA LEU A 98 -1.18 -18.16 -9.97
C LEU A 98 -1.06 -17.05 -8.92
N ALA A 99 -2.08 -16.83 -8.09
CA ALA A 99 -2.00 -15.87 -7.01
C ALA A 99 -1.04 -16.35 -5.92
N PHE A 100 -0.33 -15.41 -5.27
CA PHE A 100 0.38 -15.75 -4.04
C PHE A 100 -0.60 -16.10 -2.94
N THR A 101 -0.24 -17.08 -2.11
CA THR A 101 -1.01 -17.44 -0.92
C THR A 101 -1.24 -16.21 -0.05
N ARG A 102 -2.51 -15.94 0.25
CA ARG A 102 -2.93 -14.88 1.18
C ARG A 102 -3.56 -15.53 2.40
N THR A 103 -2.94 -15.34 3.55
CA THR A 103 -3.49 -15.71 4.86
C THR A 103 -3.79 -14.42 5.61
N PRO A 104 -4.99 -13.84 5.45
CA PRO A 104 -5.34 -12.64 6.19
C PRO A 104 -5.41 -12.96 7.68
N GLY A 105 -4.40 -12.53 8.44
CA GLY A 105 -4.43 -12.55 9.89
C GLY A 105 -5.12 -11.29 10.40
N PHE A 106 -6.45 -11.30 10.47
CA PHE A 106 -7.20 -10.21 11.12
C PHE A 106 -7.16 -10.38 12.63
N GLN A 107 -5.99 -10.14 13.21
CA GLN A 107 -5.86 -10.01 14.66
C GLN A 107 -5.61 -8.55 14.96
N THR A 108 -6.52 -7.94 15.74
CA THR A 108 -6.27 -6.62 16.31
C THR A 108 -4.94 -6.68 17.05
N PRO A 109 -3.94 -5.87 16.66
CA PRO A 109 -2.66 -5.89 17.33
C PRO A 109 -2.86 -5.68 18.83
N SER A 110 -2.15 -6.44 19.66
CA SER A 110 -2.31 -6.40 21.11
C SER A 110 -2.18 -5.00 21.72
N GLU A 111 -1.50 -4.08 21.02
CA GLU A 111 -1.32 -2.68 21.43
C GLU A 111 -2.60 -1.82 21.36
N PHE A 112 -3.69 -2.32 20.77
CA PHE A 112 -4.98 -1.63 20.67
C PHE A 112 -6.13 -2.34 21.39
N LEU A 113 -5.86 -3.40 22.16
CA LEU A 113 -6.91 -4.15 22.87
C LEU A 113 -7.58 -3.31 23.97
N GLU A 114 -6.80 -2.55 24.74
CA GLU A 114 -7.32 -1.66 25.79
C GLU A 114 -7.91 -0.37 25.22
N ASN A 115 -7.32 0.15 24.13
CA ASN A 115 -7.76 1.38 23.49
C ASN A 115 -7.60 1.28 21.96
N PRO A 116 -8.71 1.16 21.21
CA PRO A 116 -8.67 1.05 19.74
C PRO A 116 -8.05 2.27 19.04
N SER A 117 -7.99 3.41 19.71
CA SER A 117 -7.52 4.69 19.16
C SER A 117 -6.06 5.01 19.51
N GLN A 118 -5.47 4.30 20.46
CA GLN A 118 -4.16 4.63 21.01
C GLN A 118 -3.33 3.39 21.25
N SER A 119 -2.16 3.32 20.61
CA SER A 119 -1.19 2.25 20.87
C SER A 119 -0.69 2.34 22.31
N SER A 120 -0.78 1.26 23.07
CA SER A 120 -0.15 1.14 24.40
C SER A 120 1.37 1.08 24.33
N ARG A 121 1.93 0.76 23.16
CA ARG A 121 3.38 0.59 22.93
C ARG A 121 4.06 1.83 22.37
N LEU A 122 3.32 2.92 22.16
CA LEU A 122 3.85 4.21 21.73
C LEU A 122 3.51 5.26 22.80
N THR A 123 4.52 5.97 23.31
CA THR A 123 4.29 6.92 24.40
C THR A 123 3.39 8.09 23.96
N ALA A 124 2.61 8.63 24.91
CA ALA A 124 1.58 9.64 24.63
C ALA A 124 2.02 10.80 23.72
N PRO A 125 3.21 11.40 23.88
CA PRO A 125 3.65 12.49 23.03
C PRO A 125 3.78 12.11 21.54
N PHE A 126 4.13 10.86 21.23
CA PHE A 126 4.31 10.39 19.85
C PHE A 126 3.00 9.96 19.17
N ARG A 127 1.89 9.86 19.91
CA ARG A 127 0.57 9.51 19.38
C ARG A 127 -0.22 10.73 18.87
N LYS A 128 0.19 11.94 19.26
CA LYS A 128 -0.53 13.19 18.98
C LYS A 128 -0.67 13.41 17.46
N HIS A 129 -1.90 13.62 16.99
CA HIS A 129 -2.23 13.81 15.56
C HIS A 129 -1.90 12.61 14.65
N VAL A 130 -1.77 11.39 15.20
CA VAL A 130 -1.48 10.17 14.44
C VAL A 130 -2.65 9.21 14.56
N LYS A 131 -3.20 8.76 13.43
CA LYS A 131 -4.26 7.73 13.40
C LYS A 131 -3.75 6.39 13.92
N PRO A 132 -4.59 5.51 14.48
CA PRO A 132 -4.16 4.25 15.12
C PRO A 132 -3.29 3.36 14.21
N LYS A 133 -3.73 3.11 12.97
CA LYS A 133 -2.94 2.36 11.97
C LYS A 133 -1.54 2.96 11.78
N LYS A 134 -1.45 4.28 11.66
CA LYS A 134 -0.16 4.97 11.47
C LYS A 134 0.71 4.91 12.73
N GLN A 135 0.13 4.90 13.93
CA GLN A 135 0.88 4.69 15.18
C GLN A 135 1.56 3.31 15.18
N HIS A 136 0.82 2.26 14.80
CA HIS A 136 1.36 0.90 14.65
C HIS A 136 2.51 0.84 13.65
N GLU A 137 2.30 1.40 12.46
CA GLU A 137 3.29 1.43 11.38
C GLU A 137 4.58 2.16 11.79
N ILE A 138 4.46 3.34 12.41
CA ILE A 138 5.60 4.12 12.91
C ILE A 138 6.40 3.32 13.93
N ARG A 139 5.71 2.71 14.90
CA ARG A 139 6.37 1.91 15.94
C ARG A 139 7.11 0.73 15.33
N ARG A 140 6.42 -0.07 14.52
CA ARG A 140 6.96 -1.29 13.91
C ARG A 140 8.15 -1.01 13.01
N LEU A 141 8.03 -0.04 12.12
CA LEU A 141 9.12 0.30 11.21
C LEU A 141 10.28 0.96 11.95
N GLY A 142 10.00 1.86 12.91
CA GLY A 142 11.05 2.47 13.74
C GLY A 142 11.84 1.43 14.54
N GLU A 143 11.18 0.45 15.17
CA GLU A 143 11.83 -0.67 15.85
C GLU A 143 12.67 -1.53 14.91
N LEU A 144 12.18 -1.78 13.68
CA LEU A 144 12.95 -2.51 12.65
C LEU A 144 14.21 -1.74 12.24
N VAL A 145 14.08 -0.44 11.97
CA VAL A 145 15.22 0.43 11.63
C VAL A 145 16.22 0.47 12.79
N LYS A 146 15.77 0.53 14.04
CA LYS A 146 16.66 0.46 15.21
C LYS A 146 17.41 -0.88 15.29
N LYS A 147 16.74 -2.00 15.04
CA LYS A 147 17.41 -3.31 14.97
C LYS A 147 18.46 -3.36 13.86
N LEU A 148 18.15 -2.82 12.67
CA LEU A 148 19.11 -2.73 11.58
C LEU A 148 20.29 -1.82 11.94
N SER A 149 20.04 -0.72 12.64
CA SER A 149 21.06 0.19 13.16
C SER A 149 22.00 -0.54 14.11
N ASP A 150 21.46 -1.30 15.06
CA ASP A 150 22.24 -2.09 16.02
C ASP A 150 23.07 -3.19 15.33
N LEU A 151 22.50 -3.87 14.32
CA LEU A 151 23.20 -4.91 13.55
C LEU A 151 24.32 -4.37 12.67
N THR A 152 24.16 -3.17 12.12
CA THR A 152 25.14 -2.58 11.19
C THR A 152 26.16 -1.68 11.88
N GLY A 153 25.90 -1.28 13.13
CA GLY A 153 26.67 -0.27 13.85
C GLY A 153 26.50 1.15 13.28
N CYS A 154 25.48 1.37 12.45
CA CYS A 154 25.23 2.65 11.80
C CYS A 154 24.03 3.35 12.44
N THR A 155 24.19 4.61 12.86
CA THR A 155 23.15 5.39 13.56
C THR A 155 22.52 6.48 12.68
N GLN A 156 23.05 6.69 11.47
CA GLN A 156 22.56 7.68 10.51
C GLN A 156 21.48 7.07 9.63
N VAL A 157 20.29 7.66 9.66
CA VAL A 157 19.10 7.20 8.94
C VAL A 157 18.62 8.30 8.01
N VAL A 158 18.28 7.94 6.77
CA VAL A 158 17.58 8.83 5.83
C VAL A 158 16.16 8.31 5.61
N ASP A 159 15.19 9.10 6.09
CA ASP A 159 13.76 8.87 5.92
C ASP A 159 13.26 9.61 4.67
N VAL A 160 12.97 8.87 3.61
CA VAL A 160 12.62 9.42 2.29
C VAL A 160 11.11 9.38 2.09
N GLY A 161 10.52 10.54 1.75
CA GLY A 161 9.07 10.71 1.71
C GLY A 161 8.49 10.85 3.12
N SER A 162 9.16 11.62 3.98
CA SER A 162 8.86 11.68 5.41
C SER A 162 7.52 12.35 5.75
N GLY A 163 6.93 13.09 4.81
CA GLY A 163 5.67 13.81 4.99
C GLY A 163 5.74 14.79 6.18
N GLN A 164 4.94 14.53 7.21
CA GLN A 164 4.91 15.35 8.44
C GLN A 164 5.95 14.91 9.50
N GLY A 165 6.91 14.05 9.11
CA GLY A 165 8.04 13.65 9.96
C GLY A 165 7.67 12.83 11.20
N HIS A 166 6.53 12.11 11.20
CA HIS A 166 6.12 11.34 12.39
C HIS A 166 7.03 10.14 12.67
N LEU A 167 7.43 9.41 11.63
CA LEU A 167 8.40 8.32 11.75
C LEU A 167 9.78 8.87 12.13
N SER A 168 10.22 9.92 11.42
CA SER A 168 11.51 10.57 11.64
C SER A 168 11.66 11.08 13.07
N ARG A 169 10.62 11.74 13.61
CA ARG A 169 10.58 12.12 15.04
C ARG A 169 10.69 10.93 15.98
N PHE A 170 9.95 9.85 15.71
CA PHE A 170 9.99 8.67 16.58
C PHE A 170 11.38 8.03 16.58
N MET A 171 11.99 7.84 15.41
CA MET A 171 13.36 7.31 15.30
C MET A 171 14.39 8.21 15.97
N SER A 172 14.27 9.53 15.80
CA SER A 172 15.23 10.50 16.34
C SER A 172 15.09 10.71 17.85
N LEU A 173 13.91 11.16 18.30
CA LEU A 173 13.67 11.54 19.69
C LEU A 173 13.23 10.36 20.58
N GLY A 174 12.71 9.28 19.99
CA GLY A 174 12.25 8.09 20.69
C GLY A 174 13.29 6.97 20.74
N LEU A 175 14.07 6.80 19.68
CA LEU A 175 15.05 5.70 19.54
C LEU A 175 16.52 6.17 19.51
N GLY A 176 16.77 7.48 19.52
CA GLY A 176 18.12 8.06 19.61
C GLY A 176 18.93 7.93 18.31
N LEU A 177 18.27 7.78 17.15
CA LEU A 177 18.94 7.73 15.86
C LEU A 177 19.18 9.13 15.30
N MET A 178 20.18 9.30 14.44
CA MET A 178 20.39 10.55 13.71
C MET A 178 19.60 10.50 12.41
N VAL A 179 18.57 11.31 12.27
CA VAL A 179 17.63 11.18 11.16
C VAL A 179 17.65 12.39 10.24
N LYS A 180 17.95 12.15 8.96
CA LYS A 180 17.74 13.10 7.86
C LYS A 180 16.41 12.75 7.21
N SER A 181 15.55 13.72 7.02
CA SER A 181 14.21 13.51 6.46
C SER A 181 14.09 14.26 5.14
N LEU A 182 13.83 13.56 4.04
CA LEU A 182 13.64 14.16 2.72
C LEU A 182 12.16 14.21 2.37
N GLU A 183 11.66 15.38 2.05
CA GLU A 183 10.27 15.60 1.64
C GLU A 183 10.19 16.74 0.60
N GLY A 184 9.56 16.49 -0.55
CA GLY A 184 9.48 17.46 -1.64
C GLY A 184 8.55 18.64 -1.37
N ASN A 185 7.58 18.47 -0.46
CA ASN A 185 6.61 19.52 -0.13
C ASN A 185 7.05 20.38 1.06
N GLN A 186 7.43 21.64 0.77
CA GLN A 186 7.80 22.65 1.76
C GLN A 186 6.80 22.80 2.91
N ARG A 187 5.49 22.72 2.64
CA ARG A 187 4.45 22.88 3.67
C ARG A 187 4.47 21.72 4.67
N LEU A 188 4.74 20.50 4.18
CA LEU A 188 4.85 19.32 5.04
C LEU A 188 6.12 19.38 5.90
N VAL A 189 7.25 19.80 5.33
CA VAL A 189 8.50 20.04 6.07
C VAL A 189 8.33 21.10 7.16
N SER A 190 7.72 22.24 6.85
CA SER A 190 7.43 23.29 7.83
C SER A 190 6.54 22.79 8.96
N ARG A 191 5.54 21.95 8.63
CA ARG A 191 4.68 21.31 9.64
C ARG A 191 5.45 20.29 10.49
N ALA A 192 6.35 19.51 9.89
CA ALA A 192 7.20 18.57 10.61
C ALA A 192 8.04 19.29 11.68
N ARG A 193 8.77 20.35 11.29
CA ARG A 193 9.57 21.18 12.20
C ARG A 193 8.76 21.76 13.38
N ARG A 194 7.53 22.21 13.13
CA ARG A 194 6.63 22.69 14.21
C ARG A 194 6.26 21.56 15.18
N LEU A 195 5.92 20.38 14.67
CA LEU A 195 5.57 19.23 15.50
C LEU A 195 6.77 18.72 16.31
N ASP A 196 7.99 18.84 15.78
CA ASP A 196 9.23 18.55 16.52
C ASP A 196 9.38 19.47 17.74
N GLN A 197 9.18 20.77 17.55
CA GLN A 197 9.26 21.75 18.65
C GLN A 197 8.21 21.49 19.73
N GLU A 198 6.96 21.22 19.34
CA GLU A 198 5.89 20.88 20.28
C GLU A 198 6.23 19.62 21.10
N LEU A 199 6.78 18.60 20.44
CA LEU A 199 7.16 17.34 21.08
C LEU A 199 8.33 17.54 22.05
N LEU A 200 9.38 18.26 21.63
CA LEU A 200 10.53 18.58 22.49
C LEU A 200 10.10 19.33 23.75
N GLN A 201 9.21 20.31 23.63
CA GLN A 201 8.67 21.03 24.77
C GLN A 201 7.90 20.10 25.72
N ALA A 202 7.08 19.19 25.17
CA ALA A 202 6.35 18.21 25.97
C ALA A 202 7.30 17.25 26.70
N LEU A 203 8.32 16.74 26.02
CA LEU A 203 9.31 15.84 26.61
C LEU A 203 10.14 16.55 27.70
N ASN A 204 10.58 17.79 27.47
CA ASN A 204 11.31 18.57 28.47
C ASN A 204 10.46 18.84 29.73
N LYS A 205 9.16 19.09 29.57
CA LYS A 205 8.21 19.22 30.69
C LYS A 205 8.06 17.90 31.46
N MET A 206 8.07 16.76 30.77
CA MET A 206 8.00 15.44 31.42
C MET A 206 9.29 15.12 32.19
N ASP A 207 10.46 15.40 31.61
CA ASP A 207 11.76 15.16 32.25
C ASP A 207 11.90 16.00 33.53
N LYS A 208 11.45 17.27 33.52
CA LYS A 208 11.42 18.13 34.71
C LYS A 208 10.51 17.59 35.82
N ARG A 209 9.41 16.90 35.47
CA ARG A 209 8.47 16.32 36.44
C ARG A 209 8.96 14.98 37.01
N HIS A 210 9.76 14.23 36.26
CA HIS A 210 10.26 12.91 36.65
C HIS A 210 11.77 12.77 36.36
N PRO A 211 12.64 13.46 37.11
CA PRO A 211 14.08 13.53 36.81
C PRO A 211 14.85 12.21 37.00
N LYS A 212 14.26 11.18 37.63
CA LYS A 212 14.96 9.95 38.07
C LYS A 212 14.66 8.68 37.26
N VAL A 213 13.82 8.70 36.22
CA VAL A 213 13.26 7.44 35.67
C VAL A 213 13.91 6.94 34.37
N VAL A 214 14.60 7.75 33.56
CA VAL A 214 15.25 7.21 32.35
C VAL A 214 16.49 8.03 31.98
N GLN A 215 17.69 7.44 32.11
CA GLN A 215 18.86 7.89 31.34
C GLN A 215 18.57 7.60 29.87
N ARG A 216 17.99 8.58 29.17
CA ARG A 216 17.84 8.51 27.71
C ARG A 216 19.15 8.99 27.09
N GLY A 217 19.63 8.27 26.08
CA GLY A 217 20.74 8.74 25.25
C GLY A 217 20.45 10.11 24.61
N PRO A 218 21.44 10.71 23.96
CA PRO A 218 21.30 12.04 23.36
C PRO A 218 20.07 12.10 22.44
N ARG A 219 19.26 13.15 22.61
CA ARG A 219 18.09 13.41 21.76
C ARG A 219 18.53 14.26 20.59
N HIS A 220 18.59 13.65 19.41
CA HIS A 220 18.81 14.37 18.18
C HIS A 220 17.47 14.83 17.62
N SER A 221 17.38 16.09 17.19
CA SER A 221 16.22 16.55 16.42
C SER A 221 16.39 16.10 14.98
N PRO A 222 15.32 15.65 14.29
CA PRO A 222 15.44 15.26 12.89
C PRO A 222 15.84 16.46 12.02
N HIS A 223 16.75 16.23 11.08
CA HIS A 223 17.15 17.23 10.09
C HIS A 223 16.24 17.12 8.86
N HIS A 224 15.26 18.02 8.74
CA HIS A 224 14.32 18.03 7.60
C HIS A 224 14.85 18.85 6.43
N VAL A 225 14.92 18.23 5.26
CA VAL A 225 15.38 18.81 4.00
C VAL A 225 14.25 18.77 2.98
N VAL A 226 14.06 19.89 2.28
CA VAL A 226 13.06 20.01 1.22
C VAL A 226 13.69 19.53 -0.08
N GLN A 227 13.41 18.29 -0.46
CA GLN A 227 14.06 17.66 -1.61
C GLN A 227 13.13 16.68 -2.30
N TRP A 228 13.05 16.80 -3.63
CA TRP A 228 12.44 15.79 -4.48
C TRP A 228 13.47 14.71 -4.80
N VAL A 229 13.08 13.46 -4.64
CA VAL A 229 13.92 12.32 -5.01
C VAL A 229 13.50 11.83 -6.39
N SER A 230 14.43 11.88 -7.33
CA SER A 230 14.21 11.36 -8.67
C SER A 230 14.10 9.84 -8.65
N PRO A 231 13.18 9.24 -9.42
CA PRO A 231 13.13 7.80 -9.61
C PRO A 231 14.37 7.24 -10.29
N THR A 232 14.93 7.99 -11.24
CA THR A 232 15.93 7.50 -12.21
C THR A 232 17.36 7.96 -11.91
N ALA A 233 17.51 9.07 -11.17
CA ALA A 233 18.80 9.60 -10.77
C ALA A 233 19.09 9.31 -9.30
N LEU A 234 20.37 9.09 -8.98
CA LEU A 234 20.82 9.07 -7.59
C LEU A 234 20.72 10.49 -7.03
N CYS A 235 20.25 10.60 -5.79
CA CYS A 235 20.10 11.85 -5.06
C CYS A 235 21.31 12.04 -4.15
N GLU A 236 22.21 12.95 -4.49
CA GLU A 236 23.41 13.21 -3.68
C GLU A 236 23.07 13.67 -2.26
N GLU A 237 21.99 14.46 -2.09
CA GLU A 237 21.51 14.91 -0.78
C GLU A 237 21.19 13.74 0.16
N LEU A 238 20.75 12.60 -0.38
CA LEU A 238 20.49 11.38 0.38
C LEU A 238 21.79 10.77 0.91
N LEU A 239 22.90 10.95 0.21
CA LEU A 239 24.22 10.39 0.57
C LEU A 239 25.02 11.30 1.50
N LEU A 240 24.68 12.59 1.59
CA LEU A 240 25.36 13.51 2.49
C LEU A 240 25.15 13.10 3.95
N PRO A 241 26.22 12.78 4.71
CA PRO A 241 26.10 12.40 6.10
C PRO A 241 25.62 13.59 6.96
N LEU A 242 24.96 13.28 8.08
CA LEU A 242 24.59 14.26 9.11
C LEU A 242 25.77 14.62 10.00
N GLU A 243 26.71 13.68 10.17
CA GLU A 243 27.94 13.88 10.92
C GLU A 243 29.14 13.49 10.05
N THR A 244 30.11 14.39 9.96
CA THR A 244 31.41 14.11 9.35
C THR A 244 32.23 13.26 10.33
N SER A 245 32.09 11.94 10.28
CA SER A 245 33.03 11.07 10.99
C SER A 245 34.39 11.15 10.30
N GLY A 246 35.44 11.48 11.06
CA GLY A 246 36.81 11.55 10.56
C GLY A 246 37.19 10.33 9.72
N GLN A 247 37.72 10.58 8.52
CA GLN A 247 38.37 9.64 7.58
C GLN A 247 37.58 8.41 7.08
N GLY A 248 36.32 8.20 7.45
CA GLY A 248 35.48 7.10 6.95
C GLY A 248 34.45 7.53 5.90
N SER A 249 34.16 6.65 4.93
CA SER A 249 33.00 6.80 4.03
C SER A 249 31.70 6.86 4.84
N ALA A 250 30.74 7.71 4.44
CA ALA A 250 29.43 7.79 5.08
C ALA A 250 28.76 6.40 5.08
N ARG A 251 28.16 6.02 6.21
CA ARG A 251 27.34 4.81 6.34
C ARG A 251 25.95 5.24 6.73
N LEU A 252 24.93 4.77 6.00
CA LEU A 252 23.56 5.23 6.09
C LEU A 252 22.57 4.05 6.07
N LEU A 253 21.48 4.18 6.81
CA LEU A 253 20.29 3.35 6.66
C LEU A 253 19.23 4.13 5.90
N LEU A 254 18.62 3.52 4.89
CA LEU A 254 17.47 4.10 4.22
C LEU A 254 16.17 3.54 4.76
N THR A 255 15.19 4.42 4.92
CA THR A 255 13.83 4.04 5.27
C THR A 255 12.81 4.90 4.55
N GLY A 256 11.59 4.37 4.42
CA GLY A 256 10.46 5.08 3.87
C GLY A 256 9.16 4.39 4.25
N LEU A 257 8.34 5.07 5.04
CA LEU A 257 7.00 4.57 5.38
C LEU A 257 5.99 5.13 4.39
N HIS A 258 5.34 4.25 3.63
CA HIS A 258 4.51 4.62 2.49
C HIS A 258 5.31 5.31 1.38
N ALA A 259 6.49 4.77 1.04
CA ALA A 259 7.29 5.22 -0.09
C ALA A 259 6.58 4.87 -1.42
N CYS A 260 5.57 5.65 -1.79
CA CYS A 260 4.64 5.26 -2.83
C CYS A 260 5.24 5.31 -4.25
N GLY A 261 4.81 4.38 -5.12
CA GLY A 261 5.19 4.33 -6.53
C GLY A 261 6.71 4.34 -6.74
N ASP A 262 7.17 5.26 -7.57
CA ASP A 262 8.57 5.41 -7.95
C ASP A 262 9.55 5.59 -6.78
N LEU A 263 9.07 6.12 -5.65
CA LEU A 263 9.93 6.39 -4.49
C LEU A 263 10.49 5.09 -3.88
N SER A 264 9.68 4.01 -3.86
CA SER A 264 10.17 2.68 -3.45
C SER A 264 11.28 2.18 -4.36
N VAL A 265 11.17 2.44 -5.67
CA VAL A 265 12.18 2.03 -6.64
C VAL A 265 13.45 2.86 -6.50
N ALA A 266 13.32 4.17 -6.28
CA ALA A 266 14.44 5.04 -5.98
C ALA A 266 15.23 4.52 -4.76
N LEU A 267 14.55 4.17 -3.66
CA LEU A 267 15.18 3.61 -2.47
C LEU A 267 15.94 2.30 -2.75
N LEU A 268 15.33 1.38 -3.52
CA LEU A 268 15.99 0.14 -3.94
C LEU A 268 17.22 0.41 -4.80
N ARG A 269 17.16 1.38 -5.71
CA ARG A 269 18.30 1.79 -6.55
C ARG A 269 19.46 2.33 -5.72
N HIS A 270 19.18 3.19 -4.76
CA HIS A 270 20.22 3.72 -3.86
C HIS A 270 20.85 2.59 -3.06
N PHE A 271 20.05 1.68 -2.48
CA PHE A 271 20.56 0.52 -1.77
C PHE A 271 21.47 -0.38 -2.63
N CYS A 272 21.10 -0.60 -3.90
CA CYS A 272 21.90 -1.45 -4.80
C CYS A 272 23.12 -0.75 -5.41
N ARG A 273 23.13 0.58 -5.51
CA ARG A 273 24.17 1.34 -6.25
C ARG A 273 25.11 2.16 -5.37
N CYS A 274 24.75 2.43 -4.12
CA CYS A 274 25.52 3.27 -3.22
C CYS A 274 26.11 2.42 -2.09
N SER A 275 27.43 2.29 -2.04
CA SER A 275 28.15 1.54 -1.00
C SER A 275 27.98 2.11 0.41
N GLU A 276 27.60 3.39 0.51
CA GLU A 276 27.29 4.10 1.73
C GLU A 276 26.02 3.56 2.39
N VAL A 277 25.10 3.00 1.61
CA VAL A 277 23.82 2.50 2.13
C VAL A 277 23.98 1.06 2.59
N VAL A 278 24.07 0.87 3.91
CA VAL A 278 24.36 -0.44 4.51
C VAL A 278 23.10 -1.23 4.85
N ALA A 279 21.93 -0.59 4.90
CA ALA A 279 20.65 -1.25 5.13
C ALA A 279 19.47 -0.45 4.55
N LEU A 280 18.40 -1.17 4.21
CA LEU A 280 17.15 -0.60 3.72
C LEU A 280 15.96 -1.23 4.44
N ALA A 281 15.06 -0.38 4.96
CA ALA A 281 13.74 -0.78 5.45
C ALA A 281 12.67 0.08 4.78
N SER A 282 12.10 -0.40 3.68
CA SER A 282 11.09 0.35 2.92
C SER A 282 9.73 -0.33 2.97
N VAL A 283 8.68 0.46 3.21
CA VAL A 283 7.28 0.04 3.11
C VAL A 283 6.65 0.80 1.95
N GLY A 284 6.61 0.17 0.79
CA GLY A 284 5.99 0.71 -0.42
C GLY A 284 4.46 0.66 -0.37
N CYS A 285 3.84 1.60 -1.07
CA CYS A 285 2.40 1.70 -1.30
C CYS A 285 2.11 2.17 -2.72
N CYS A 286 0.85 2.07 -3.14
CA CYS A 286 0.41 2.67 -4.39
C CYS A 286 1.25 2.28 -5.63
N TYR A 287 1.47 0.99 -5.86
CA TYR A 287 2.21 0.48 -7.01
C TYR A 287 1.62 0.93 -8.36
N MET A 288 0.35 1.32 -8.40
CA MET A 288 -0.28 1.92 -9.58
C MET A 288 0.35 3.25 -10.02
N LYS A 289 1.10 3.92 -9.15
CA LYS A 289 1.82 5.16 -9.45
C LYS A 289 3.24 4.93 -9.97
N LEU A 290 3.64 3.70 -10.28
CA LEU A 290 4.93 3.45 -10.91
C LEU A 290 4.95 4.03 -12.33
N SER A 291 6.00 4.74 -12.67
CA SER A 291 6.23 5.24 -14.03
C SER A 291 6.71 4.13 -14.96
N ASP A 292 6.27 4.20 -16.21
CA ASP A 292 6.71 3.34 -17.31
C ASP A 292 7.01 4.26 -18.53
N PRO A 293 8.25 4.29 -19.04
CA PRO A 293 9.41 3.51 -18.61
C PRO A 293 10.01 4.03 -17.30
N GLY A 294 10.82 3.19 -16.65
CA GLY A 294 11.73 3.62 -15.59
C GLY A 294 11.51 2.99 -14.24
N SER A 295 10.29 2.67 -13.81
CA SER A 295 10.04 2.04 -12.50
C SER A 295 9.23 0.75 -12.57
N TYR A 296 8.55 0.52 -13.69
CA TYR A 296 7.88 -0.72 -14.01
C TYR A 296 8.27 -1.20 -15.42
N PRO A 297 8.40 -2.52 -15.64
CA PRO A 297 8.69 -3.53 -14.62
C PRO A 297 10.14 -3.38 -14.12
N LEU A 298 10.42 -3.82 -12.89
CA LEU A 298 11.79 -3.75 -12.32
C LEU A 298 12.75 -4.79 -12.93
N SER A 299 12.21 -5.88 -13.47
CA SER A 299 13.00 -6.99 -14.00
C SER A 299 13.13 -6.89 -15.51
N GLN A 300 14.37 -6.93 -16.01
CA GLN A 300 14.66 -7.03 -17.45
C GLN A 300 13.99 -8.26 -18.09
N TRP A 301 13.88 -9.37 -17.35
CA TRP A 301 13.20 -10.56 -17.84
C TRP A 301 11.71 -10.29 -18.10
N VAL A 302 11.03 -9.66 -17.15
CA VAL A 302 9.60 -9.34 -17.29
C VAL A 302 9.38 -8.31 -18.39
N ALA A 303 10.27 -7.32 -18.51
CA ALA A 303 10.25 -6.34 -19.60
C ALA A 303 10.35 -6.98 -20.99
N GLY A 304 11.02 -8.15 -21.10
CA GLY A 304 11.13 -8.89 -22.35
C GLY A 304 9.93 -9.80 -22.68
N LEU A 305 8.96 -9.94 -21.77
CA LEU A 305 7.78 -10.78 -22.02
C LEU A 305 6.73 -10.05 -22.86
N PRO A 306 6.06 -10.71 -23.82
CA PRO A 306 4.95 -10.10 -24.54
C PRO A 306 3.76 -9.87 -23.58
N GLY A 307 3.10 -8.71 -23.70
CA GLY A 307 1.93 -8.39 -22.88
C GLY A 307 2.24 -8.14 -21.40
N HIS A 308 3.49 -7.79 -21.08
CA HIS A 308 3.90 -7.44 -19.72
C HIS A 308 3.37 -6.09 -19.25
N GLU A 309 2.81 -5.27 -20.14
CA GLU A 309 2.35 -3.93 -19.74
C GLU A 309 1.17 -4.04 -18.77
N LEU A 310 1.31 -3.37 -17.63
CA LEU A 310 0.24 -3.21 -16.65
C LEU A 310 -0.22 -1.75 -16.64
N PRO A 311 -1.30 -1.40 -17.37
CA PRO A 311 -1.89 -0.06 -17.31
C PRO A 311 -2.26 0.31 -15.87
N TYR A 312 -2.40 1.62 -15.63
CA TYR A 312 -2.74 2.16 -14.31
C TYR A 312 -3.91 1.42 -13.65
N ARG A 313 -4.98 1.13 -14.42
CA ARG A 313 -6.19 0.42 -13.97
C ARG A 313 -5.88 -0.94 -13.36
N LEU A 314 -5.14 -1.78 -14.08
CA LEU A 314 -4.77 -3.11 -13.60
C LEU A 314 -3.89 -3.03 -12.34
N ARG A 315 -2.98 -2.06 -12.27
CA ARG A 315 -2.14 -1.87 -11.09
C ARG A 315 -2.93 -1.34 -9.90
N GLU A 316 -3.94 -0.51 -10.14
CA GLU A 316 -4.84 -0.02 -9.09
C GLU A 316 -5.69 -1.17 -8.55
N GLY A 317 -6.30 -1.98 -9.43
CA GLY A 317 -7.06 -3.16 -9.06
C GLY A 317 -6.22 -4.17 -8.25
N ALA A 318 -4.94 -4.33 -8.61
CA ALA A 318 -4.00 -5.16 -7.84
C ALA A 318 -3.71 -4.64 -6.42
N CYS A 319 -3.98 -3.37 -6.13
CA CYS A 319 -3.83 -2.79 -4.79
C CYS A 319 -5.07 -3.04 -3.90
N HIS A 320 -6.15 -3.61 -4.43
CA HIS A 320 -7.34 -3.92 -3.65
C HIS A 320 -7.19 -5.24 -2.88
N ALA A 321 -7.71 -5.26 -1.65
CA ALA A 321 -7.85 -6.48 -0.87
C ALA A 321 -9.11 -7.22 -1.32
N LEU A 322 -8.91 -8.43 -1.87
CA LEU A 322 -10.00 -9.27 -2.34
C LEU A 322 -10.85 -9.77 -1.16
N GLU A 323 -10.19 -10.00 -0.03
CA GLU A 323 -10.76 -10.41 1.24
C GLU A 323 -11.77 -9.38 1.77
N ASP A 324 -11.39 -8.10 1.78
CA ASP A 324 -12.28 -6.99 2.19
C ASP A 324 -13.47 -6.83 1.22
N TYR A 325 -13.29 -7.18 -0.06
CA TYR A 325 -14.38 -7.16 -1.03
C TYR A 325 -15.33 -8.34 -0.84
N ALA A 326 -14.78 -9.55 -0.60
CA ALA A 326 -15.57 -10.73 -0.28
C ALA A 326 -16.40 -10.54 0.99
N GLU A 327 -15.84 -9.92 2.03
CA GLU A 327 -16.59 -9.60 3.26
C GLU A 327 -17.75 -8.63 2.99
N ARG A 328 -17.54 -7.60 2.16
CA ARG A 328 -18.61 -6.67 1.75
C ARG A 328 -19.71 -7.37 0.97
N LEU A 329 -19.35 -8.24 0.04
CA LEU A 329 -20.30 -9.06 -0.72
C LEU A 329 -21.09 -10.00 0.20
N GLN A 330 -20.43 -10.64 1.16
CA GLN A 330 -21.11 -11.48 2.15
C GLN A 330 -22.08 -10.67 3.00
N LYS A 331 -21.73 -9.46 3.43
CA LYS A 331 -22.62 -8.58 4.21
C LYS A 331 -23.81 -8.07 3.39
N ALA A 332 -23.67 -8.03 2.06
CA ALA A 332 -24.65 -7.45 1.13
C ALA A 332 -25.13 -6.05 1.57
N GLY A 333 -24.21 -5.26 2.12
CA GLY A 333 -24.53 -3.96 2.70
C GLY A 333 -24.91 -2.90 1.64
N PRO A 334 -25.62 -1.83 2.04
CA PRO A 334 -26.07 -0.78 1.12
C PRO A 334 -24.89 0.00 0.49
N ASP A 335 -23.70 -0.10 1.07
CA ASP A 335 -22.47 0.46 0.49
C ASP A 335 -22.18 -0.03 -0.94
N LEU A 336 -22.63 -1.24 -1.32
CA LEU A 336 -22.51 -1.75 -2.68
C LEU A 336 -23.31 -0.91 -3.70
N GLN A 337 -24.41 -0.27 -3.27
CA GLN A 337 -25.24 0.60 -4.12
C GLN A 337 -24.53 1.91 -4.49
N THR A 338 -23.48 2.29 -3.75
CA THR A 338 -22.67 3.49 -4.07
C THR A 338 -22.10 3.41 -5.49
N HIS A 339 -21.81 2.21 -5.99
CA HIS A 339 -21.36 2.03 -7.37
C HIS A 339 -22.43 2.39 -8.40
N CYS A 340 -23.70 2.08 -8.14
CA CYS A 340 -24.82 2.43 -9.01
C CYS A 340 -25.02 3.95 -9.07
N PHE A 341 -25.00 4.65 -7.92
CA PHE A 341 -25.11 6.11 -7.89
C PHE A 341 -23.94 6.80 -8.61
N ARG A 342 -22.72 6.29 -8.43
CA ARG A 342 -21.53 6.75 -9.17
C ARG A 342 -21.69 6.57 -10.67
N ALA A 343 -22.23 5.44 -11.10
CA ALA A 343 -22.46 5.16 -12.51
C ALA A 343 -23.57 6.03 -13.11
N ALA A 344 -24.69 6.21 -12.41
CA ALA A 344 -25.76 7.10 -12.85
C ALA A 344 -25.24 8.55 -13.03
N LEU A 345 -24.45 9.04 -12.08
CA LEU A 345 -23.80 10.34 -12.18
C LEU A 345 -22.84 10.42 -13.37
N GLU A 346 -22.01 9.40 -13.58
CA GLU A 346 -21.11 9.32 -14.74
C GLU A 346 -21.90 9.38 -16.06
N THR A 347 -23.02 8.66 -16.18
CA THR A 347 -23.89 8.70 -17.36
C THR A 347 -24.41 10.11 -17.64
N VAL A 348 -24.90 10.80 -16.61
CA VAL A 348 -25.39 12.20 -16.74
C VAL A 348 -24.25 13.13 -17.16
N ILE A 349 -23.08 13.00 -16.53
CA ILE A 349 -21.93 13.85 -16.85
C ILE A 349 -21.48 13.63 -18.29
N ARG A 350 -21.35 12.37 -18.74
CA ARG A 350 -20.96 12.05 -20.13
C ARG A 350 -22.00 12.55 -21.14
N HIS A 351 -23.28 12.57 -20.78
CA HIS A 351 -24.32 13.12 -21.64
C HIS A 351 -24.16 14.63 -21.82
N VAL A 352 -23.86 15.37 -20.74
CA VAL A 352 -23.71 16.84 -20.77
C VAL A 352 -22.33 17.26 -21.31
N CYS A 353 -21.28 16.50 -21.00
CA CYS A 353 -19.90 16.76 -21.39
C CYS A 353 -19.21 15.44 -21.79
N PRO A 354 -19.33 15.01 -23.06
CA PRO A 354 -18.80 13.73 -23.54
C PRO A 354 -17.29 13.52 -23.34
N GLU A 355 -16.53 14.61 -23.33
CA GLU A 355 -15.09 14.62 -23.11
C GLU A 355 -14.71 14.38 -21.63
N LEU A 356 -15.62 14.67 -20.69
CA LEU A 356 -15.38 14.52 -19.27
C LEU A 356 -15.70 13.09 -18.82
N ARG A 357 -14.71 12.20 -18.97
CA ARG A 357 -14.78 10.83 -18.45
C ARG A 357 -14.13 10.73 -17.08
N ARG A 358 -14.80 10.08 -16.13
CA ARG A 358 -14.28 9.76 -14.79
C ARG A 358 -13.83 11.00 -14.01
N PRO A 359 -14.67 12.04 -13.85
CA PRO A 359 -14.32 13.17 -13.01
C PRO A 359 -14.05 12.70 -11.58
N GLY A 360 -13.04 13.30 -10.95
CA GLY A 360 -12.71 13.08 -9.55
C GLY A 360 -13.77 13.66 -8.62
N VAL A 361 -14.94 13.03 -8.54
CA VAL A 361 -16.04 13.47 -7.67
C VAL A 361 -15.77 12.98 -6.25
N GLN A 362 -15.77 13.89 -5.29
CA GLN A 362 -15.67 13.53 -3.87
C GLN A 362 -16.84 12.63 -3.48
N GLY A 363 -16.58 11.60 -2.67
CA GLY A 363 -17.66 10.78 -2.13
C GLY A 363 -18.56 11.63 -1.26
N ILE A 364 -19.86 11.63 -1.55
CA ILE A 364 -20.84 12.26 -0.68
C ILE A 364 -20.96 11.37 0.57
N PRO A 365 -20.85 11.91 1.80
CA PRO A 365 -21.06 11.13 3.01
C PRO A 365 -22.45 10.50 3.02
N ARG A 366 -22.57 9.25 3.49
CA ARG A 366 -23.86 8.55 3.69
C ARG A 366 -24.71 8.33 2.42
N VAL A 367 -24.09 8.24 1.24
CA VAL A 367 -24.81 7.91 -0.01
C VAL A 367 -25.57 6.59 0.08
N HIS A 368 -25.10 5.63 0.87
CA HIS A 368 -25.80 4.37 1.11
C HIS A 368 -27.15 4.52 1.87
N GLU A 369 -27.43 5.70 2.45
CA GLU A 369 -28.71 6.00 3.10
C GLU A 369 -29.75 6.57 2.12
N LEU A 370 -29.34 6.90 0.88
CA LEU A 370 -30.25 7.42 -0.15
C LEU A 370 -31.09 6.26 -0.72
N LYS A 371 -32.40 6.46 -0.79
CA LYS A 371 -33.31 5.51 -1.43
C LYS A 371 -33.23 5.68 -2.96
N ILE A 372 -33.11 4.58 -3.68
CA ILE A 372 -33.40 4.54 -5.12
C ILE A 372 -34.93 4.49 -5.21
N GLU A 373 -35.56 5.58 -5.64
CA GLU A 373 -36.94 5.51 -6.10
C GLU A 373 -36.92 4.82 -7.48
N GLU A 374 -37.61 3.69 -7.58
CA GLU A 374 -37.74 2.90 -8.82
C GLU A 374 -38.56 3.62 -9.89
#